data_AF-A0A401Q088-F1
#
_entry.id   AF-A0A401Q088-F1
#
_cell.length_a   1.000
_cell.length_b   1.000
_cell.length_c   1.000
_cell.angle_alpha   90.00
_cell.angle_beta   90.00
_cell.angle_gamma   90.00
#
_symmetry.space_group_name_H-M   'P 1'
#
loop_
_entity.id
_entity.type
_entity.pdbx_description
1 polymer ?
#
loop_
_entity_poly.entity_id
_entity_poly.type
_entity_poly.pdbx_seq_one_letter_code
_entity_poly.pdbx_strand_id
1 'polypeptide(L)' 'MICGVLYAIRPVDLRFEEIVYMFDTRNGEEGAVPIKMDKVLEKLQNVNSNPPDHKLYVYNHGYQLTYDVMFKPE' A
#
# COMPACT_ATOMS: atom_id res chain seq x y z
N MET A 1 2.36 -7.03 -0.04
CA MET A 1 3.82 -7.27 0.07
C MET A 1 4.41 -7.05 -1.30
N ILE A 2 5.44 -6.24 -1.44
CA ILE A 2 6.05 -5.95 -2.75
C ILE A 2 7.57 -6.12 -2.63
N CYS A 3 8.18 -6.85 -3.57
CA CYS A 3 9.63 -7.12 -3.59
C CYS A 3 10.19 -7.69 -2.27
N GLY A 4 9.42 -8.51 -1.55
CA GLY A 4 9.85 -9.08 -0.26
C GLY A 4 9.69 -8.13 0.93
N VAL A 5 9.07 -6.96 0.75
CA VAL A 5 8.78 -6.00 1.82
C VAL A 5 7.29 -6.03 2.15
N LEU A 6 6.98 -6.28 3.42
CA LEU A 6 5.65 -6.16 4.00
C LEU A 6 5.39 -4.70 4.36
N TYR A 7 4.21 -4.19 4.04
CA TYR A 7 3.78 -2.83 4.36
C TYR A 7 2.49 -2.88 5.17
N ALA A 8 2.37 -2.06 6.21
CA ALA A 8 1.14 -1.88 6.96
C ALA A 8 0.51 -0.52 6.63
N ILE A 9 -0.80 -0.55 6.38
CA ILE A 9 -1.61 0.61 5.99
C ILE A 9 -2.69 0.81 7.06
N ARG A 10 -3.00 2.07 7.37
CA ARG A 10 -4.11 2.43 8.27
C ARG A 10 -4.95 3.58 7.71
N PRO A 11 -6.24 3.64 8.06
CA PRO A 11 -7.08 4.78 7.74
C PRO A 11 -6.64 6.00 8.57
N VAL A 12 -6.55 7.15 7.90
CA VAL A 12 -6.30 8.45 8.56
C VAL A 12 -7.62 9.19 8.75
N ASP A 13 -8.37 9.35 7.67
CA ASP A 13 -9.70 9.96 7.66
C ASP A 13 -10.53 9.40 6.48
N LEU A 14 -11.59 10.11 6.07
CA LEU A 14 -12.46 9.68 4.98
C LEU A 14 -11.82 9.80 3.59
N ARG A 15 -10.73 10.56 3.45
CA ARG A 15 -10.03 10.87 2.20
C ARG A 15 -8.65 10.23 2.10
N PHE A 16 -8.03 9.87 3.22
CA PHE A 16 -6.66 9.39 3.24
C PHE A 16 -6.48 8.06 3.97
N GLU A 17 -5.59 7.25 3.41
CA GLU A 17 -4.88 6.16 4.09
C GLU A 17 -3.42 6.56 4.26
N GLU A 18 -2.74 5.89 5.18
CA GLU A 18 -1.30 6.06 5.38
C GLU A 18 -0.63 4.68 5.47
N ILE A 19 0.34 4.43 4.60
CA ILE A 19 1.36 3.41 4.86
C ILE A 19 2.18 3.95 6.02
N VAL A 20 2.32 3.17 7.09
CA VAL A 20 2.98 3.63 8.32
C VAL A 20 4.23 2.85 8.67
N TYR A 21 4.35 1.64 8.15
CA TYR A 21 5.38 0.70 8.57
C TYR A 21 5.78 -0.21 7.41
N MET A 22 7.07 -0.55 7.37
CA MET A 22 7.62 -1.56 6.49
C MET A 22 8.42 -2.61 7.28
N PHE A 23 8.47 -3.82 6.74
CA PHE A 23 9.34 -4.91 7.19
C PHE A 23 9.91 -5.66 5.98
N ASP A 24 11.22 -5.61 5.78
CA ASP A 24 11.93 -6.36 4.75
C ASP A 24 12.19 -7.79 5.23
N THR A 25 11.50 -8.75 4.60
CA THR A 25 11.58 -10.17 4.97
C THR A 25 12.92 -10.82 4.60
N ARG A 26 13.76 -10.16 3.79
CA ARG A 26 15.04 -10.69 3.32
C ARG A 26 16.15 -10.53 4.36
N ASN A 27 16.19 -9.38 5.03
CA ASN A 27 17.23 -9.02 6.00
C ASN A 27 16.67 -8.70 7.41
N GLY A 28 15.35 -8.62 7.56
CA GLY A 28 14.68 -8.32 8.83
C GLY A 28 14.64 -6.84 9.17
N GLU A 29 15.05 -5.94 8.28
CA GLU A 29 15.00 -4.50 8.51
C GLU A 29 13.55 -4.01 8.58
N GLU A 30 13.29 -3.12 9.54
CA GLU A 30 11.97 -2.54 9.74
C GLU A 30 12.05 -1.04 9.96
N GLY A 31 10.95 -0.33 9.72
CA GLY A 31 10.93 1.10 9.93
C GLY A 31 9.58 1.75 9.67
N ALA A 32 9.45 2.99 10.15
CA ALA A 32 8.32 3.84 9.84
C ALA A 32 8.45 4.42 8.43
N VAL A 33 7.39 4.33 7.63
CA VAL A 33 7.38 4.80 6.23
C VAL A 33 6.09 5.57 5.97
N PRO A 34 5.96 6.83 6.43
CA PRO A 34 4.73 7.60 6.32
C PRO A 34 4.48 8.02 4.87
N ILE A 35 3.67 7.25 4.15
CA ILE A 35 3.23 7.58 2.79
C ILE A 35 1.71 7.74 2.82
N LYS A 36 1.25 8.96 2.52
CA LYS A 36 -0.19 9.23 2.38
C LYS A 36 -0.70 8.82 1.01
N MET A 37 -1.86 8.19 1.00
CA MET A 37 -2.57 7.78 -0.20
C MET A 37 -3.97 8.37 -0.16
N ASP A 38 -4.36 9.06 -1.23
CA ASP A 38 -5.76 9.41 -1.44
C ASP A 38 -6.60 8.14 -1.54
N LYS A 39 -7.83 8.18 -1.03
CA LYS A 39 -8.84 7.15 -1.26
C LYS A 39 -10.15 7.82 -1.64
N VAL A 40 -10.85 7.20 -2.58
CA VAL A 40 -12.16 7.67 -3.04
C VAL A 40 -13.29 7.09 -2.17
N LEU A 41 -13.00 6.01 -1.42
CA LEU A 41 -13.97 5.26 -0.63
C LEU A 41 -13.52 5.18 0.83
N GLU A 42 -14.46 5.29 1.78
CA GLU A 42 -14.16 5.48 3.20
C GLU A 42 -13.33 4.36 3.85
N LYS A 43 -13.34 3.14 3.30
CA LYS A 43 -12.58 1.99 3.83
C LYS A 43 -11.95 1.18 2.71
N LEU A 44 -10.68 0.79 2.85
CA LEU A 44 -10.10 -0.28 2.03
C LEU A 44 -10.51 -1.63 2.63
N GLN A 45 -11.04 -2.56 1.81
CA GLN A 45 -11.35 -3.93 2.27
C GLN A 45 -10.28 -4.93 1.86
N ASN A 46 -9.76 -4.79 0.65
CA ASN A 46 -8.66 -5.61 0.17
C ASN A 46 -7.66 -4.74 -0.61
N VAL A 47 -6.38 -5.04 -0.42
CA VAL A 47 -5.27 -4.40 -1.11
C VAL A 47 -4.35 -5.50 -1.61
N ASN A 48 -4.18 -5.58 -2.92
CA ASN A 48 -3.29 -6.54 -3.56
C ASN A 48 -2.28 -5.83 -4.46
N SER A 49 -1.05 -6.29 -4.44
CA SER A 49 0.00 -5.79 -5.34
C SER A 49 0.13 -6.72 -6.54
N ASN A 50 0.28 -6.15 -7.72
CA ASN A 50 0.63 -6.89 -8.93
C ASN A 50 2.06 -6.50 -9.36
N PRO A 51 3.07 -7.35 -9.09
CA PRO A 51 4.45 -7.02 -9.41
C PRO A 51 4.73 -6.72 -10.90
N PRO A 52 4.16 -7.47 -11.87
CA PRO A 52 4.46 -7.24 -13.29
C PRO A 52 4.10 -5.86 -13.85
N ASP A 53 3.09 -5.17 -13.29
CA ASP A 53 2.64 -3.86 -13.77
C ASP A 53 2.85 -2.72 -12.76
N HIS A 54 3.49 -3.02 -11.62
CA HIS A 54 3.76 -2.08 -10.53
C HIS A 54 2.51 -1.34 -10.01
N LYS A 55 1.36 -2.05 -9.91
CA LYS A 55 0.12 -1.47 -9.40
C LYS A 55 -0.33 -2.09 -8.07
N LEU A 56 -0.96 -1.24 -7.27
CA LEU A 56 -1.78 -1.63 -6.13
C LEU A 56 -3.25 -1.63 -6.54
N TYR A 57 -3.86 -2.80 -6.47
CA TYR A 57 -5.29 -3.01 -6.66
C TYR A 57 -5.99 -2.93 -5.32
N VAL A 58 -6.97 -2.02 -5.24
CA VAL A 58 -7.78 -1.80 -4.06
C VAL A 58 -9.22 -2.15 -4.38
N TYR A 59 -9.84 -2.96 -3.53
CA TYR A 59 -11.24 -3.34 -3.65
C TYR A 59 -12.08 -2.84 -2.48
N ASN A 60 -13.27 -2.35 -2.79
CA ASN A 60 -14.31 -2.01 -1.82
C ASN A 60 -15.70 -2.11 -2.45
N HIS A 61 -16.60 -2.93 -1.88
CA HIS A 61 -18.03 -3.00 -2.24
C HIS A 61 -18.37 -2.96 -3.76
N GLY A 62 -17.62 -3.69 -4.58
CA GLY A 62 -17.86 -3.76 -6.04
C GLY A 62 -17.07 -2.76 -6.88
N TYR A 63 -16.31 -1.86 -6.24
CA TYR A 63 -15.38 -0.96 -6.90
C TYR A 63 -13.96 -1.48 -6.81
N GLN A 64 -13.22 -1.34 -7.91
CA GLN A 64 -11.80 -1.59 -7.98
C GLN A 64 -11.08 -0.29 -8.39
N LEU A 65 -10.08 0.09 -7.60
CA LEU A 65 -9.19 1.23 -7.87
C LEU A 65 -7.77 0.71 -8.07
N THR A 66 -6.97 1.44 -8.84
CA THR A 66 -5.56 1.12 -9.05
C THR A 66 -4.70 2.33 -8.68
N TYR A 67 -3.62 2.09 -7.93
CA TYR A 67 -2.58 3.07 -7.66
C TYR A 67 -1.28 2.63 -8.31
N ASP A 68 -0.62 3.56 -9.00
CA ASP A 68 0.75 3.34 -9.47
C ASP A 68 1.72 3.38 -8.30
N VAL A 69 2.67 2.45 -8.29
CA VAL A 69 3.72 2.37 -7.27
C VAL A 69 5.05 2.74 -7.89
N MET A 70 5.77 3.66 -7.26
CA MET A 70 7.13 4.03 -7.63
C MET A 70 8.10 3.61 -6.53
N PHE A 71 9.18 2.94 -6.92
CA PHE A 71 10.25 2.53 -6.01
C PHE A 71 11.46 3.46 -6.19
N LYS A 72 12.15 3.75 -5.10
CA LYS A 72 13.47 4.39 -5.20
C LYS A 72 14.46 3.38 -5.79
N PRO A 73 15.45 3.82 -6.58
CA PRO A 73 16.57 2.96 -6.95
C PRO A 73 17.25 2.40 -5.70
N GLU A 74 17.61 1.12 -5.73
CA GLU A 74 18.51 0.49 -4.74
C GLU A 74 19.96 0.96 -4.95
#